data_AF-A0A1C6A8P6-F1
#
_entry.id   AF-A0A1C6A8P6-F1
#
_cell.length_a   1.000
_cell.length_b   1.000
_cell.length_c   1.000
_cell.angle_alpha   90.00
_cell.angle_beta   90.00
_cell.angle_gamma   90.00
#
_symmetry.space_group_name_H-M   'P 1'
#
loop_
_entity.id
_entity.type
_entity.pdbx_description
1 polymer ?
#
loop_
_entity_poly.entity_id
_entity_poly.type
_entity_poly.pdbx_seq_one_letter_code
_entity_poly.pdbx_strand_id
1 'polypeptide(L)'
;MEMKRVKVATHEELEILQKSVDGILSFVLDVRNIFGYDCFVEETEEEIKIVRKLYDLLVFSMEPDDLNEQLKELESEDPKTCTFIYRFIKTKLNK
;
A
#
# COMPACT_ATOMS: atom_id res chain seq x y z
N MET A 1 1.78 -7.67 -20.06
CA MET A 1 2.78 -8.04 -19.04
C MET A 1 2.04 -8.69 -17.90
N GLU A 2 2.15 -10.00 -17.71
CA GLU A 2 1.67 -10.64 -16.49
C GLU A 2 2.47 -10.07 -15.31
N MET A 3 1.77 -9.41 -14.39
CA MET A 3 2.43 -8.86 -13.23
C MET A 3 2.65 -9.99 -12.22
N LYS A 4 3.89 -10.19 -11.81
CA LYS A 4 4.20 -11.21 -10.80
C LYS A 4 3.66 -10.77 -9.44
N ARG A 5 2.74 -11.56 -8.89
CA ARG A 5 2.31 -11.46 -7.50
C ARG A 5 3.54 -11.50 -6.60
N VAL A 6 3.59 -10.59 -5.64
CA VAL A 6 4.64 -10.57 -4.62
C VAL A 6 4.05 -11.09 -3.32
N LYS A 7 4.63 -12.17 -2.79
CA LYS A 7 4.22 -12.73 -1.50
C LYS A 7 5.02 -12.07 -0.39
N VAL A 8 4.32 -11.60 0.65
CA VAL A 8 4.92 -11.22 1.93
C VAL A 8 5.15 -12.50 2.74
N ALA A 9 6.39 -12.76 3.11
CA ALA A 9 6.82 -14.06 3.61
C ALA A 9 7.16 -14.06 5.10
N THR A 10 7.54 -12.91 5.66
CA THR A 10 7.99 -12.80 7.04
C THR A 10 7.30 -11.64 7.75
N HIS A 11 7.25 -11.72 9.07
CA HIS A 11 6.74 -10.64 9.91
C HIS A 11 7.58 -9.36 9.77
N GLU A 12 8.89 -9.49 9.55
CA GLU A 12 9.78 -8.36 9.28
C GLU A 12 9.40 -7.63 7.99
N GLU A 13 9.05 -8.34 6.92
CA GLU A 13 8.55 -7.72 5.69
C GLU A 13 7.23 -6.99 5.92
N LEU A 14 6.34 -7.57 6.73
CA LEU A 14 5.08 -6.94 7.13
C LEU A 14 5.32 -5.63 7.90
N GLU A 15 6.24 -5.65 8.87
CA GLU A 15 6.64 -4.45 9.62
C GLU A 15 7.25 -3.36 8.72
N ILE A 16 8.09 -3.75 7.75
CA ILE A 16 8.69 -2.81 6.79
C ILE A 16 7.60 -2.11 5.98
N LEU A 17 6.59 -2.86 5.52
CA LEU A 17 5.46 -2.30 4.80
C LEU A 17 4.65 -1.36 5.68
N GLN A 18 4.33 -1.76 6.91
CA GLN A 18 3.57 -0.94 7.84
C GLN A 18 4.29 0.38 8.16
N LYS A 19 5.57 0.33 8.55
CA LYS A 19 6.39 1.54 8.78
C LYS A 19 6.46 2.43 7.53
N SER A 20 6.56 1.83 6.35
CA SER A 20 6.63 2.58 5.08
C SER A 20 5.32 3.31 4.78
N VAL A 21 4.19 2.64 4.96
CA VAL A 21 2.86 3.20 4.69
C VAL A 21 2.54 4.28 5.72
N ASP A 22 2.79 4.02 7.01
CA ASP A 22 2.61 4.99 8.09
C ASP A 22 3.42 6.27 7.85
N GLY A 23 4.69 6.12 7.47
CA GLY A 23 5.56 7.25 7.17
C GLY A 23 5.06 8.10 6.00
N ILE A 24 4.57 7.47 4.92
CA ILE A 24 4.00 8.18 3.77
C ILE A 24 2.72 8.92 4.16
N LEU A 25 1.80 8.26 4.88
CA LEU A 25 0.53 8.87 5.27
C LEU A 25 0.71 10.01 6.28
N SER A 26 1.67 9.89 7.19
CA SER A 26 2.05 10.99 8.09
C SER A 26 2.57 12.19 7.30
N PHE A 27 3.46 11.97 6.33
CA PHE A 27 3.97 13.06 5.49
C PHE A 27 2.86 13.73 4.66
N VAL A 28 1.95 12.95 4.08
CA VAL A 28 0.78 13.47 3.36
C VAL A 28 -0.09 14.34 4.27
N LEU A 29 -0.31 13.92 5.52
CA LEU A 29 -1.06 14.71 6.49
C LEU A 29 -0.35 16.03 6.81
N ASP A 30 0.96 16.01 7.03
CA ASP A 30 1.75 17.21 7.30
C ASP A 30 1.70 18.21 6.14
N VAL A 31 1.84 17.73 4.90
CA VAL A 31 1.74 18.57 3.70
C VAL A 31 0.34 19.19 3.60
N ARG A 32 -0.73 18.41 3.80
CA ARG A 32 -2.11 18.93 3.78
C ARG A 32 -2.37 19.94 4.88
N ASN A 33 -1.79 19.76 6.06
CA ASN A 33 -1.90 20.72 7.16
C ASN A 33 -1.24 22.07 6.82
N ILE A 34 -0.20 22.08 5.99
CA ILE A 34 0.53 23.30 5.59
C ILE A 34 -0.14 23.97 4.38
N PHE A 35 -0.50 23.20 3.37
CA PHE A 35 -0.90 23.72 2.06
C PHE A 35 -2.41 23.60 1.75
N GLY A 36 -3.19 22.94 2.61
CA GLY A 36 -4.61 22.65 2.40
C GLY A 36 -4.85 21.27 1.78
N TYR A 37 -6.12 20.84 1.71
CA TYR A 37 -6.48 19.49 1.26
C TYR A 37 -6.28 19.26 -0.24
N ASP A 38 -6.42 20.30 -1.07
CA ASP A 38 -6.31 20.22 -2.53
C ASP A 38 -4.88 20.51 -3.04
N CYS A 39 -3.86 20.21 -2.21
CA CYS A 39 -2.47 20.57 -2.48
C CYS A 39 -1.73 19.61 -3.43
N PHE A 40 -2.28 18.43 -3.68
CA PHE A 40 -1.70 17.43 -4.58
C PHE A 40 -2.40 17.42 -5.94
N VAL A 41 -1.64 17.11 -6.98
CA VAL A 41 -2.20 16.87 -8.32
C VAL A 41 -2.96 15.55 -8.34
N GLU A 42 -3.88 15.40 -9.31
CA GLU A 42 -4.78 14.24 -9.41
C GLU A 42 -4.04 12.90 -9.41
N GLU A 43 -2.95 12.77 -10.17
CA GLU A 43 -2.10 11.56 -10.19
C GLU A 43 -1.57 11.20 -8.79
N THR A 44 -1.10 12.20 -8.04
CA THR A 44 -0.59 11.98 -6.67
C THR A 44 -1.72 11.62 -5.70
N GLU A 45 -2.93 12.19 -5.88
CA GLU A 45 -4.10 11.79 -5.09
C GLU A 45 -4.51 10.33 -5.34
N GLU A 46 -4.38 9.83 -6.58
CA GLU A 46 -4.58 8.41 -6.88
C GLU A 46 -3.55 7.52 -6.18
N GLU A 47 -2.27 7.91 -6.18
CA GLU A 47 -1.23 7.19 -5.45
C GLU A 47 -1.48 7.17 -3.94
N ILE A 48 -1.91 8.30 -3.36
CA ILE A 48 -2.27 8.40 -1.94
C ILE A 48 -3.43 7.46 -1.62
N LYS A 49 -4.45 7.35 -2.49
CA LYS A 49 -5.57 6.42 -2.31
C LYS A 49 -5.08 4.96 -2.31
N ILE A 50 -4.14 4.60 -3.17
CA ILE A 50 -3.54 3.26 -3.21
C ILE A 50 -2.79 2.98 -1.90
N VAL A 51 -2.00 3.92 -1.39
CA VAL A 51 -1.27 3.78 -0.12
C VAL A 51 -2.24 3.65 1.05
N ARG A 52 -3.33 4.43 1.08
CA ARG A 52 -4.40 4.30 2.07
C ARG A 52 -5.08 2.93 2.01
N LYS A 53 -5.36 2.43 0.80
CA LYS A 53 -5.93 1.10 0.66
C LYS A 53 -5.00 0.04 1.23
N LEU A 54 -3.69 0.12 0.96
CA LEU A 54 -2.72 -0.80 1.56
C LEU A 54 -2.64 -0.66 3.09
N TYR A 55 -2.72 0.57 3.62
CA TYR A 55 -2.82 0.78 5.07
C TYR A 55 -3.99 0.02 5.68
N ASP A 56 -5.17 0.14 5.09
CA ASP A 56 -6.37 -0.54 5.58
C ASP A 56 -6.17 -2.07 5.61
N LEU A 57 -5.57 -2.66 4.58
CA LEU A 57 -5.25 -4.10 4.56
C LEU A 57 -4.25 -4.48 5.67
N LEU A 58 -3.22 -3.66 5.85
CA LEU A 58 -2.17 -3.90 6.86
C LEU A 58 -2.70 -3.80 8.29
N VAL A 59 -3.63 -2.88 8.57
CA VAL A 59 -4.26 -2.74 9.89
C VAL A 59 -4.98 -4.02 10.33
N PHE A 60 -5.54 -4.77 9.38
CA PHE A 60 -6.22 -6.04 9.64
C PHE A 60 -5.34 -7.27 9.44
N SER A 61 -4.03 -7.10 9.16
CA SER A 61 -3.09 -8.21 8.94
C SER A 61 -2.16 -8.38 10.13
N MET A 62 -2.36 -9.42 10.94
CA MET A 62 -1.44 -9.73 12.05
C MET A 62 -0.26 -10.59 11.58
N GLU A 63 -0.51 -11.45 10.60
CA GLU A 63 0.47 -12.34 9.99
C GLU A 63 0.61 -12.07 8.48
N PRO A 64 1.76 -12.43 7.86
CA PRO A 64 1.96 -12.25 6.42
C PRO A 64 0.89 -12.94 5.56
N ASP A 65 0.40 -14.10 5.99
CA ASP A 65 -0.63 -14.83 5.25
C ASP A 65 -1.98 -14.08 5.25
N ASP A 66 -2.33 -13.36 6.32
CA ASP A 66 -3.54 -12.50 6.36
C ASP A 66 -3.50 -11.46 5.23
N LEU A 67 -2.37 -10.76 5.09
CA LEU A 67 -2.18 -9.76 4.04
C LEU A 67 -2.25 -10.41 2.65
N ASN A 68 -1.60 -11.57 2.47
CA ASN A 68 -1.59 -12.25 1.18
C ASN A 68 -2.99 -12.73 0.77
N GLU A 69 -3.81 -13.20 1.70
CA GLU A 69 -5.21 -13.58 1.45
C GLU A 69 -6.05 -12.36 1.07
N GLN A 70 -5.94 -11.27 1.82
CA GLN A 70 -6.62 -10.01 1.50
C GLN A 70 -6.23 -9.45 0.13
N LEU A 71 -4.94 -9.54 -0.25
CA LEU A 71 -4.48 -9.12 -1.58
C LEU A 71 -5.06 -9.99 -2.70
N LYS A 72 -5.26 -11.29 -2.45
CA LYS A 72 -5.87 -12.21 -3.41
C LYS A 72 -7.37 -11.91 -3.61
N GLU A 73 -8.08 -11.55 -2.54
CA GLU A 73 -9.46 -11.08 -2.63
C GLU A 73 -9.52 -9.77 -3.42
N LEU A 74 -8.68 -8.80 -3.06
CA LEU A 74 -8.62 -7.51 -3.75
C LEU A 74 -8.25 -7.65 -5.23
N GLU A 75 -7.41 -8.62 -5.62
CA GLU A 75 -7.09 -8.89 -7.02
C GLU A 75 -8.34 -9.25 -7.84
N SER A 76 -9.33 -9.88 -7.21
CA SER A 76 -10.60 -10.25 -7.85
C SER A 76 -11.60 -9.09 -7.89
N GLU A 77 -11.60 -8.25 -6.85
CA GLU A 77 -12.53 -7.10 -6.72
C GLU A 77 -12.05 -5.85 -7.49
N ASP A 78 -10.78 -5.50 -7.34
CA ASP A 78 -10.13 -4.34 -7.93
C ASP A 78 -8.69 -4.70 -8.39
N PRO A 79 -8.57 -5.35 -9.55
CA PRO A 79 -7.27 -5.78 -10.07
C PRO A 79 -6.32 -4.61 -10.36
N LYS A 80 -6.85 -3.42 -10.65
CA LYS A 80 -6.03 -2.23 -10.91
C LYS A 80 -5.35 -1.75 -9.64
N THR A 81 -6.11 -1.53 -8.57
CA THR A 81 -5.54 -1.11 -7.28
C THR A 81 -4.59 -2.18 -6.74
N CYS A 82 -4.98 -3.46 -6.81
CA CYS A 82 -4.10 -4.57 -6.39
C CYS A 82 -2.77 -4.58 -7.18
N THR A 83 -2.82 -4.24 -8.47
CA THR A 83 -1.61 -4.13 -9.31
C THR A 83 -0.65 -3.06 -8.79
N PHE A 84 -1.15 -1.88 -8.41
CA PHE A 84 -0.27 -0.85 -7.86
C PHE A 84 0.27 -1.24 -6.48
N ILE A 85 -0.54 -1.90 -5.65
CA ILE A 85 -0.10 -2.40 -4.34
C ILE A 85 1.03 -3.42 -4.49
N TYR A 86 0.92 -4.41 -5.37
CA TYR A 86 2.00 -5.36 -5.60
C TYR A 86 3.29 -4.69 -6.09
N ARG A 87 3.20 -3.65 -6.92
CA ARG A 87 4.38 -2.84 -7.31
C ARG A 87 5.00 -2.14 -6.11
N PHE A 88 4.18 -1.52 -5.27
CA PHE A 88 4.65 -0.89 -4.05
C PHE A 88 5.37 -1.88 -3.14
N ILE A 89 4.77 -3.04 -2.88
CA ILE A 89 5.35 -4.11 -2.05
C ILE A 89 6.68 -4.56 -2.66
N LYS A 90 6.70 -4.81 -3.97
CA LYS A 90 7.91 -5.20 -4.70
C LYS A 90 9.05 -4.20 -4.48
N THR A 91 8.76 -2.91 -4.63
CA THR A 91 9.74 -1.83 -4.44
C THR A 91 10.22 -1.72 -3.00
N LYS A 92 9.32 -1.83 -2.00
CA LYS A 92 9.70 -1.71 -0.59
C LYS A 92 10.46 -2.91 -0.06
N LEU A 93 10.18 -4.11 -0.57
CA LEU A 93 10.84 -5.34 -0.16
C LEU A 93 12.01 -5.75 -1.07
N ASN A 94 12.34 -4.96 -2.09
CA ASN A 94 13.37 -5.25 -3.10
C ASN A 94 13.21 -6.65 -3.75
N LYS A 95 11.98 -7.00 -4.13
CA LYS A 95 11.62 -8.28 -4.78
C LYS A 95 11.41 -8.14 -6.29
#